data_AF-A0A7F8QBC0-F1
#
_entry.id   AF-A0A7F8QBC0-F1
#
_cell.length_a   1.000
_cell.length_b   1.000
_cell.length_c   1.000
_cell.angle_alpha   90.00
_cell.angle_beta   90.00
_cell.angle_gamma   90.00
#
_symmetry.space_group_name_H-M   'P 1'
#
loop_
_entity.id
_entity.type
_entity.pdbx_description
1 polymer ?
#
loop_
_entity_poly.entity_id
_entity_poly.type
_entity_poly.pdbx_seq_one_letter_code
_entity_poly.pdbx_strand_id
1 'polypeptide(L)'
;MMTVMMMGNNGLKPKDNEFTSKPWHWPINYQRAHIESASCPGSLSVEGNWSSSPPEHVWLGCTGPWISRVSSAPQGLRFSGINDTDFRVYLLGNPVVWWLNLLSIALYLLLGSIMAVAVQRGARLPAEIEGLSQVLLQGGGQLLLGWMLHYFPFFLMGRILYFHHYFPAMLFSSMLTGILWDTLLRLCAWSLASSSLARGIYAVGLLSLLLGTAYSFYLFHPLAYGMVGPLAQDPRSPMAGLRWLESWDF
;
A
#
# COMPACT_ATOMS: atom_id res chain seq x y z
N MET A 1 22.62 -0.19 14.19
CA MET A 1 22.01 0.33 12.95
C MET A 1 20.94 1.42 13.21
N MET A 2 20.29 1.45 14.38
CA MET A 2 19.26 2.45 14.75
C MET A 2 19.83 3.84 15.10
N THR A 3 21.07 3.93 15.60
CA THR A 3 21.69 5.20 16.06
C THR A 3 22.15 6.14 14.94
N VAL A 4 22.42 5.62 13.73
CA VAL A 4 22.85 6.43 12.57
C VAL A 4 21.66 7.08 11.84
N MET A 5 20.42 6.71 12.20
CA MET A 5 19.20 7.17 11.54
C MET A 5 18.63 8.51 12.06
N MET A 6 19.23 9.09 13.11
CA MET A 6 18.75 10.33 13.75
C MET A 6 19.24 11.63 13.08
N MET A 7 20.27 11.57 12.21
CA MET A 7 20.76 12.75 11.49
C MET A 7 20.15 12.79 10.08
N GLY A 8 19.01 13.45 9.95
CA GLY A 8 18.31 13.65 8.67
C GLY A 8 18.88 14.81 7.87
N ASN A 9 19.11 14.59 6.57
CA ASN A 9 19.44 15.59 5.57
C ASN A 9 18.38 16.71 5.53
N ASN A 10 18.67 17.81 6.23
CA ASN A 10 17.94 19.06 6.05
C ASN A 10 18.60 19.85 4.92
N GLY A 11 17.87 20.10 3.81
CA GLY A 11 18.24 21.14 2.84
C GLY A 11 18.55 20.73 1.41
N LEU A 12 18.25 19.50 0.97
CA LEU A 12 18.38 19.16 -0.45
C LEU A 12 17.13 19.64 -1.21
N LYS A 13 17.27 20.76 -1.92
CA LYS A 13 16.28 21.17 -2.94
C LYS A 13 16.53 20.37 -4.24
N PRO A 14 15.49 19.82 -4.87
CA PRO A 14 15.61 19.21 -6.18
C PRO A 14 16.00 20.26 -7.23
N LYS A 15 16.72 19.83 -8.27
CA LYS A 15 17.16 20.68 -9.38
C LYS A 15 15.96 21.06 -10.23
N ASP A 16 15.89 22.32 -10.67
CA ASP A 16 14.78 22.79 -11.50
C ASP A 16 14.66 21.94 -12.78
N ASN A 17 13.44 21.53 -13.13
CA ASN A 17 13.04 20.56 -14.17
C ASN A 17 13.21 19.06 -13.87
N GLU A 18 13.63 18.68 -12.66
CA GLU A 18 13.65 17.27 -12.26
C GLU A 18 12.34 16.91 -11.56
N PHE A 19 11.48 16.11 -12.21
CA PHE A 19 10.29 15.54 -11.55
C PHE A 19 10.74 14.49 -10.54
N THR A 20 11.09 14.94 -9.34
CA THR A 20 11.52 14.05 -8.26
C THR A 20 10.39 13.21 -7.72
N SER A 21 10.76 12.03 -7.25
CA SER A 21 9.84 11.06 -6.73
C SER A 21 9.19 11.56 -5.44
N LYS A 22 7.85 11.49 -5.38
CA LYS A 22 7.09 11.99 -4.21
C LYS A 22 7.29 11.05 -3.02
N PRO A 23 7.24 11.56 -1.78
CA PRO A 23 7.11 10.73 -0.59
C PRO A 23 5.96 9.76 -0.77
N TRP A 24 6.13 8.52 -0.30
CA TRP A 24 5.00 7.60 -0.28
C TRP A 24 4.02 8.07 0.81
N HIS A 25 2.79 8.38 0.41
CA HIS A 25 1.74 8.83 1.32
C HIS A 25 0.84 7.64 1.74
N TRP A 26 0.58 7.50 3.03
CA TRP A 26 -0.27 6.45 3.60
C TRP A 26 -1.74 6.65 3.20
N PRO A 27 -2.55 5.57 3.00
CA PRO A 27 -3.99 5.63 2.76
C PRO A 27 -4.83 6.41 3.79
N ILE A 28 -4.27 6.71 4.97
CA ILE A 28 -4.90 7.57 5.99
C ILE A 28 -4.05 8.84 6.11
N ASN A 29 -4.55 9.93 5.53
CA ASN A 29 -3.85 11.20 5.50
C ASN A 29 -4.28 12.04 6.72
N TYR A 30 -3.50 12.03 7.80
CA TYR A 30 -3.53 13.13 8.77
C TYR A 30 -2.44 14.13 8.35
N GLN A 31 -2.78 15.03 7.41
CA GLN A 31 -1.89 16.17 7.13
C GLN A 31 -1.87 17.08 8.37
N ARG A 32 -0.76 17.04 9.12
CA ARG A 32 -0.39 18.19 9.95
C ARG A 32 0.21 19.20 8.98
N ALA A 33 -0.57 20.25 8.68
CA ALA A 33 -0.17 21.34 7.81
C ALA A 33 1.17 21.93 8.28
N HIS A 34 2.23 21.68 7.53
CA HIS A 34 3.33 22.63 7.46
C HIS A 34 2.91 23.70 6.46
N ILE A 35 2.93 24.93 6.94
CA ILE A 35 2.57 26.14 6.19
C ILE A 35 3.54 26.24 5.01
N GLU A 36 3.09 25.81 3.82
CA GLU A 36 3.71 26.19 2.56
C GLU A 36 2.69 26.95 1.74
N SER A 37 3.13 28.12 1.30
CA SER A 37 2.39 29.18 0.62
C SER A 37 1.41 28.67 -0.44
N ALA A 38 0.14 28.98 -0.24
CA ALA A 38 -0.89 28.85 -1.26
C ALA A 38 -0.52 29.70 -2.49
N SER A 39 -0.32 29.04 -3.62
CA SER A 39 -0.37 29.66 -4.94
C SER A 39 -1.84 29.78 -5.35
N CYS A 40 -2.39 31.00 -5.30
CA CYS A 40 -3.70 31.31 -5.86
C CYS A 40 -3.58 31.42 -7.40
N PRO A 41 -4.48 30.79 -8.20
CA PRO A 41 -4.55 31.04 -9.63
C PRO A 41 -5.43 32.26 -9.91
N GLY A 42 -4.88 33.25 -10.63
CA GLY A 42 -5.66 34.41 -11.06
C GLY A 42 -4.81 35.57 -11.54
N SER A 43 -4.16 35.43 -12.69
CA SER A 43 -3.67 36.59 -13.45
C SER A 43 -4.85 37.28 -14.14
N LEU A 44 -5.49 38.20 -13.43
CA LEU A 44 -6.32 39.24 -14.04
C LEU A 44 -5.50 40.53 -14.08
N SER A 45 -5.22 40.98 -15.30
CA SER A 45 -4.55 42.23 -15.64
C SER A 45 -5.31 43.43 -15.08
N VAL A 46 -4.68 44.21 -14.20
CA VAL A 46 -5.11 45.56 -13.82
C VAL A 46 -3.88 46.45 -13.64
N GLU A 47 -3.74 47.44 -14.51
CA GLU A 47 -2.84 48.59 -14.37
C GLU A 47 -3.26 49.45 -13.17
N GLY A 48 -2.33 49.96 -12.36
CA GLY A 48 -2.67 50.95 -11.32
C GLY A 48 -1.56 51.25 -10.31
N ASN A 49 -1.27 52.54 -10.12
CA ASN A 49 -0.16 53.14 -9.39
C ASN A 49 -0.18 53.01 -7.85
N TRP A 50 1.01 53.21 -7.26
CA TRP A 50 1.31 53.31 -5.82
C TRP A 50 0.51 54.39 -5.06
N SER A 51 -0.08 54.05 -3.90
CA SER A 51 -0.05 54.85 -2.65
C SER A 51 -1.01 54.29 -1.56
N SER A 52 -0.60 54.44 -0.30
CA SER A 52 -1.35 54.29 0.98
C SER A 52 -1.45 52.92 1.67
N SER A 53 -1.12 52.91 2.96
CA SER A 53 -1.15 51.79 3.92
C SER A 53 -2.57 51.61 4.54
N PRO A 54 -2.82 50.56 5.35
CA PRO A 54 -3.87 49.56 5.11
C PRO A 54 -5.22 49.89 5.79
N PRO A 55 -6.33 49.25 5.37
CA PRO A 55 -7.44 48.98 6.27
C PRO A 55 -7.49 47.49 6.67
N GLU A 56 -7.92 47.33 7.91
CA GLU A 56 -8.10 46.10 8.65
C GLU A 56 -9.20 45.19 8.09
N HIS A 57 -9.01 43.89 8.31
CA HIS A 57 -9.99 42.80 8.41
C HIS A 57 -11.12 42.66 7.36
N VAL A 58 -10.95 41.69 6.45
CA VAL A 58 -12.05 40.81 6.01
C VAL A 58 -11.52 39.38 5.95
N TRP A 59 -11.71 38.62 7.04
CA TRP A 59 -11.64 37.16 7.01
C TRP A 59 -12.95 36.64 6.42
N LEU A 60 -12.98 36.35 5.12
CA LEU A 60 -14.07 35.60 4.50
C LEU A 60 -13.54 34.34 3.85
N GLY A 61 -13.75 33.23 4.59
CA GLY A 61 -14.28 31.98 4.06
C GLY A 61 -13.53 31.33 2.90
N CYS A 62 -12.45 30.61 3.22
CA CYS A 62 -12.04 29.43 2.45
C CYS A 62 -12.03 28.22 3.38
N THR A 63 -13.22 27.79 3.82
CA THR A 63 -13.42 26.42 4.28
C THR A 63 -13.41 25.52 3.05
N GLY A 64 -12.20 25.15 2.58
CA GLY A 64 -12.05 24.07 1.63
C GLY A 64 -12.57 22.76 2.25
N PRO A 65 -13.29 21.92 1.50
CA PRO A 65 -13.80 20.67 2.03
C PRO A 65 -12.61 19.77 2.42
N TRP A 66 -12.68 19.22 3.62
CA TRP A 66 -11.84 18.11 4.08
C TRP A 66 -12.10 16.89 3.21
N ILE A 67 -11.55 16.86 1.99
CA ILE A 67 -11.52 15.65 1.19
C ILE A 67 -10.31 14.86 1.67
N SER A 68 -10.55 14.04 2.69
CA SER A 68 -9.76 12.86 2.94
C SER A 68 -9.80 12.01 1.68
N ARG A 69 -8.81 12.16 0.79
CA ARG A 69 -8.61 11.23 -0.31
C ARG A 69 -8.07 9.94 0.30
N VAL A 70 -8.98 9.06 0.71
CA VAL A 70 -8.66 7.68 1.10
C VAL A 70 -8.36 6.93 -0.19
N SER A 71 -7.15 7.08 -0.73
CA SER A 71 -6.64 6.16 -1.73
C SER A 71 -6.13 4.93 -0.99
N SER A 72 -6.95 3.87 -0.93
CA SER A 72 -6.71 2.58 -0.27
C SER A 72 -5.55 1.76 -0.86
N ALA A 73 -4.73 2.36 -1.71
CA ALA A 73 -3.74 1.67 -2.52
C ALA A 73 -2.47 2.50 -2.71
N PRO A 74 -1.31 1.84 -2.87
CA PRO A 74 -0.02 2.49 -2.83
C PRO A 74 0.18 3.42 -4.05
N GLN A 75 0.67 4.63 -3.80
CA GLN A 75 1.24 5.47 -4.84
C GLN A 75 2.65 4.97 -5.17
N GLY A 76 2.99 4.84 -6.45
CA GLY A 76 4.31 4.36 -6.86
C GLY A 76 5.37 5.47 -6.92
N LEU A 77 6.62 5.06 -7.09
CA LEU A 77 7.79 5.94 -7.11
C LEU A 77 8.49 5.87 -8.47
N ARG A 78 8.74 7.00 -9.14
CA ARG A 78 9.53 7.04 -10.39
C ARG A 78 11.03 6.93 -10.08
N PHE A 79 11.76 6.08 -10.83
CA PHE A 79 13.21 5.93 -10.69
C PHE A 79 14.02 6.59 -11.83
N SER A 80 13.42 6.78 -13.00
CA SER A 80 14.07 7.45 -14.14
C SER A 80 13.33 8.74 -14.49
N GLY A 81 14.10 9.77 -14.85
CA GLY A 81 13.58 10.98 -15.48
C GLY A 81 12.99 10.68 -16.86
N ILE A 82 12.15 11.60 -17.35
CA ILE A 82 11.67 11.59 -18.74
C ILE A 82 12.85 12.09 -19.59
N ASN A 83 13.70 11.18 -20.07
CA ASN A 83 14.79 11.48 -21.01
C ASN A 83 14.39 11.02 -22.43
N ASP A 84 15.15 11.45 -23.44
CA ASP A 84 14.94 11.16 -24.87
C ASP A 84 14.94 9.66 -25.23
N THR A 85 15.44 8.80 -24.33
CA THR A 85 15.14 7.38 -24.36
C THR A 85 13.82 7.17 -23.63
N ASP A 86 12.75 6.82 -24.36
CA ASP A 86 11.39 6.54 -23.85
C ASP A 86 11.30 5.45 -22.75
N PHE A 87 12.43 4.95 -22.25
CA PHE A 87 12.55 3.94 -21.22
C PHE A 87 12.34 4.52 -19.82
N ARG A 88 11.31 4.03 -19.11
CA ARG A 88 10.97 4.48 -17.75
C ARG A 88 10.74 3.30 -16.81
N VAL A 89 11.28 3.38 -15.60
CA VAL A 89 11.03 2.39 -14.53
C VAL A 89 10.20 3.03 -13.43
N TYR A 90 9.13 2.35 -13.02
CA TYR A 90 8.19 2.82 -12.02
C TYR A 90 8.03 1.78 -10.91
N LEU A 91 8.49 2.11 -9.71
CA LEU A 91 8.36 1.25 -8.56
C LEU A 91 6.94 1.32 -8.01
N LEU A 92 6.11 0.39 -8.47
CA LEU A 92 4.81 0.08 -7.87
C LEU A 92 4.87 -1.36 -7.38
N GLY A 93 4.55 -1.58 -6.11
CA GLY A 93 4.32 -2.95 -5.63
C GLY A 93 3.18 -3.60 -6.41
N ASN A 94 3.23 -4.92 -6.60
CA ASN A 94 2.16 -5.63 -7.29
C ASN A 94 0.81 -5.38 -6.56
N PRO A 95 -0.16 -4.69 -7.18
CA PRO A 95 -1.37 -4.26 -6.50
C PRO A 95 -2.26 -5.44 -6.08
N VAL A 96 -2.25 -6.53 -6.84
CA VAL A 96 -3.00 -7.76 -6.50
C VAL A 96 -2.45 -8.36 -5.20
N VAL A 97 -1.13 -8.53 -5.10
CA VAL A 97 -0.47 -9.04 -3.89
C VAL A 97 -0.69 -8.10 -2.71
N TRP A 98 -0.64 -6.79 -2.96
CA TRP A 98 -0.87 -5.77 -1.94
C TRP A 98 -2.28 -5.89 -1.32
N TRP A 99 -3.31 -5.90 -2.16
CA TRP A 99 -4.69 -6.01 -1.68
C TRP A 99 -4.97 -7.37 -1.06
N LEU A 100 -4.43 -8.44 -1.62
CA LEU A 100 -4.51 -9.77 -1.03
C LEU A 100 -3.95 -9.77 0.40
N ASN A 101 -2.77 -9.17 0.62
CA ASN A 101 -2.16 -9.07 1.94
C ASN A 101 -2.99 -8.22 2.92
N LEU A 102 -3.54 -7.09 2.47
CA LEU A 102 -4.43 -6.26 3.31
C LEU A 102 -5.71 -7.00 3.71
N LEU A 103 -6.33 -7.69 2.74
CA LEU A 103 -7.50 -8.52 2.99
C LEU A 103 -7.16 -9.67 3.96
N SER A 104 -6.02 -10.31 3.78
CA SER A 104 -5.56 -11.39 4.66
C SER A 104 -5.29 -10.91 6.07
N ILE A 105 -4.73 -9.72 6.31
CA ILE A 105 -4.61 -9.17 7.67
C ILE A 105 -6.00 -9.01 8.32
N ALA A 106 -6.98 -8.45 7.59
CA ALA A 106 -8.33 -8.25 8.11
C ALA A 106 -9.03 -9.59 8.44
N LEU A 107 -8.97 -10.55 7.51
CA LEU A 107 -9.53 -11.88 7.69
C LEU A 107 -8.82 -12.66 8.80
N TYR A 108 -7.51 -12.50 8.95
CA TYR A 108 -6.73 -13.07 10.04
C TYR A 108 -7.20 -12.54 11.40
N LEU A 109 -7.37 -11.22 11.54
CA LEU A 109 -7.87 -10.64 12.79
C LEU A 109 -9.26 -11.17 13.14
N LEU A 110 -10.15 -11.31 12.15
CA LEU A 110 -11.48 -11.88 12.36
C LEU A 110 -11.42 -13.35 12.77
N LEU A 111 -10.81 -14.21 11.94
CA LEU A 111 -10.75 -15.66 12.18
C LEU A 111 -9.94 -15.99 13.42
N GLY A 112 -8.80 -15.33 13.60
CA GLY A 112 -7.94 -15.46 14.78
C GLY A 112 -8.68 -15.06 16.06
N SER A 113 -9.46 -13.98 16.04
CA SER A 113 -10.28 -13.59 17.22
C SER A 113 -11.36 -14.63 17.51
N ILE A 114 -12.05 -15.15 16.50
CA ILE A 114 -13.07 -16.20 16.67
C ILE A 114 -12.43 -17.45 17.29
N MET A 115 -11.30 -17.90 16.75
CA MET A 115 -10.59 -19.09 17.25
C MET A 115 -10.03 -18.87 18.66
N ALA A 116 -9.47 -17.69 18.95
CA ALA A 116 -8.98 -17.34 20.27
C ALA A 116 -10.11 -17.38 21.32
N VAL A 117 -11.27 -16.81 21.01
CA VAL A 117 -12.45 -16.85 21.89
C VAL A 117 -12.96 -18.29 22.07
N ALA A 118 -13.00 -19.09 21.00
CA ALA A 118 -13.43 -20.49 21.08
C ALA A 118 -12.52 -21.32 22.01
N VAL A 119 -11.20 -21.15 21.87
CA VAL A 119 -10.20 -21.81 22.73
C VAL A 119 -10.32 -21.33 24.18
N GLN A 120 -10.45 -20.03 24.41
CA GLN A 120 -10.61 -19.47 25.77
C GLN A 120 -11.90 -19.97 26.47
N ARG A 121 -12.97 -20.22 25.70
CA ARG A 121 -14.22 -20.77 26.23
C ARG A 121 -14.17 -22.29 26.45
N GLY A 122 -13.05 -22.94 26.18
CA GLY A 122 -12.90 -24.39 26.32
C GLY A 122 -13.75 -25.18 25.33
N ALA A 123 -14.01 -24.63 24.14
CA ALA A 123 -14.73 -25.35 23.09
C ALA A 123 -13.96 -26.62 22.73
N ARG A 124 -14.66 -27.77 22.67
CA ARG A 124 -14.06 -29.03 22.22
C ARG A 124 -13.90 -28.99 20.70
N LEU A 125 -12.73 -28.57 20.25
CA LEU A 125 -12.38 -28.55 18.83
C LEU A 125 -11.99 -29.97 18.38
N PRO A 126 -12.38 -30.40 17.17
CA PRO A 126 -11.79 -31.57 16.54
C PRO A 126 -10.27 -31.42 16.42
N ALA A 127 -9.52 -32.53 16.54
CA ALA A 127 -8.06 -32.52 16.51
C ALA A 127 -7.46 -31.78 15.29
N GLU A 128 -8.13 -31.84 14.14
CA GLU A 128 -7.73 -31.12 12.93
C GLU A 128 -7.88 -29.60 13.07
N ILE A 129 -9.01 -29.11 13.60
CA ILE A 129 -9.25 -27.68 13.84
C ILE A 129 -8.36 -27.17 14.97
N GLU A 130 -8.10 -28.00 15.98
CA GLU A 130 -7.18 -27.67 17.07
C GLU A 130 -5.77 -27.40 16.53
N GLY A 131 -5.24 -28.30 15.69
CA GLY A 131 -3.94 -28.10 15.03
C GLY A 131 -3.89 -26.83 14.18
N LEU A 132 -4.94 -26.57 13.39
CA LEU A 132 -5.06 -25.33 12.60
C LEU A 132 -5.12 -24.08 13.49
N SER A 133 -5.86 -24.14 14.60
CA SER A 133 -5.97 -23.02 15.53
C SER A 133 -4.64 -22.69 16.19
N GLN A 134 -3.82 -23.69 16.52
CA GLN A 134 -2.48 -23.49 17.09
C GLN A 134 -1.56 -22.80 16.08
N VAL A 135 -1.53 -23.27 14.83
CA VAL A 135 -0.73 -22.65 13.75
C VAL A 135 -1.18 -21.21 13.50
N LEU A 136 -2.49 -20.97 13.43
CA LEU A 136 -3.05 -19.64 13.17
C LEU A 136 -2.76 -18.66 14.33
N LEU A 137 -2.94 -19.09 15.58
CA LEU A 137 -2.77 -18.21 16.75
C LEU A 137 -1.30 -17.99 17.10
N GLN A 138 -0.47 -19.05 17.10
CA GLN A 138 0.94 -18.93 17.45
C GLN A 138 1.77 -18.42 16.26
N GLY A 139 1.74 -19.15 15.14
CA GLY A 139 2.52 -18.80 13.95
C GLY A 139 2.02 -17.50 13.31
N GLY A 140 0.70 -17.40 13.09
CA GLY A 140 0.10 -16.15 12.59
C GLY A 140 0.29 -14.98 13.55
N GLY A 141 0.24 -15.22 14.87
CA GLY A 141 0.44 -14.18 15.88
C GLY A 141 1.87 -13.63 15.87
N GLN A 142 2.87 -14.50 15.73
CA GLN A 142 4.27 -14.10 15.57
C GLN A 142 4.50 -13.28 14.29
N LEU A 143 3.87 -13.67 13.17
CA LEU A 143 3.97 -12.92 11.92
C LEU A 143 3.26 -11.57 11.99
N LEU A 144 2.08 -11.50 12.61
CA LEU A 144 1.38 -10.24 12.86
C LEU A 144 2.21 -9.32 13.76
N LEU A 145 2.83 -9.87 14.82
CA LEU A 145 3.74 -9.11 15.67
C LEU A 145 4.95 -8.62 14.87
N GLY A 146 5.55 -9.46 14.03
CA GLY A 146 6.64 -9.07 13.13
C GLY A 146 6.23 -7.93 12.19
N TRP A 147 5.03 -8.01 11.61
CA TRP A 147 4.44 -6.94 10.80
C TRP A 147 4.29 -5.65 11.62
N MET A 148 3.70 -5.72 12.81
CA MET A 148 3.52 -4.56 13.69
C MET A 148 4.86 -3.95 14.09
N LEU A 149 5.87 -4.74 14.45
CA LEU A 149 7.18 -4.25 14.85
C LEU A 149 7.95 -3.58 13.71
N HIS A 150 7.76 -4.03 12.48
CA HIS A 150 8.35 -3.37 11.32
C HIS A 150 7.54 -2.18 10.85
N TYR A 151 6.21 -2.19 11.06
CA TYR A 151 5.32 -1.16 10.54
C TYR A 151 5.14 0.02 11.51
N PHE A 152 4.96 -0.26 12.80
CA PHE A 152 4.68 0.72 13.84
C PHE A 152 5.78 1.79 14.02
N PRO A 153 7.09 1.48 13.99
CA PRO A 153 8.13 2.49 14.18
C PRO A 153 8.08 3.64 13.17
N PHE A 154 7.55 3.39 11.96
CA PHE A 154 7.44 4.39 10.92
C PHE A 154 6.47 5.52 11.25
N PHE A 155 5.48 5.29 12.13
CA PHE A 155 4.60 6.36 12.63
C PHE A 155 5.31 7.32 13.59
N LEU A 156 6.41 6.87 14.20
CA LEU A 156 7.20 7.67 15.14
C LEU A 156 8.36 8.40 14.45
N MET A 157 8.64 8.10 13.18
CA MET A 157 9.72 8.72 12.42
C MET A 157 9.25 10.03 11.76
N GLY A 158 9.92 11.14 12.10
CA GLY A 158 9.63 12.47 11.55
C GLY A 158 10.36 12.81 10.24
N ARG A 159 10.77 11.82 9.44
CA ARG A 159 11.51 12.02 8.18
C ARG A 159 10.75 11.43 7.00
N ILE A 160 11.11 11.84 5.77
CA ILE A 160 10.49 11.32 4.55
C ILE A 160 10.68 9.80 4.46
N LEU A 161 9.57 9.07 4.28
CA LEU A 161 9.57 7.64 4.03
C LEU A 161 9.26 7.33 2.57
N TYR A 162 9.94 6.31 2.07
CA TYR A 162 9.78 5.79 0.72
C TYR A 162 9.24 4.37 0.77
N PHE A 163 8.61 3.93 -0.33
CA PHE A 163 7.95 2.63 -0.46
C PHE A 163 8.81 1.43 -0.01
N HIS A 164 10.12 1.47 -0.24
CA HIS A 164 11.02 0.37 0.14
C HIS A 164 11.16 0.15 1.64
N HIS A 165 10.87 1.17 2.48
CA HIS A 165 10.86 1.00 3.93
C HIS A 165 9.77 0.03 4.38
N TYR A 166 8.69 -0.11 3.60
CA TYR A 166 7.59 -1.03 3.88
C TYR A 166 7.89 -2.49 3.51
N PHE A 167 8.96 -2.77 2.73
CA PHE A 167 9.25 -4.13 2.27
C PHE A 167 9.37 -5.19 3.38
N PRO A 168 10.06 -4.92 4.52
CA PRO A 168 10.11 -5.88 5.61
C PRO A 168 8.71 -6.20 6.16
N ALA A 169 7.87 -5.18 6.38
CA ALA A 169 6.49 -5.38 6.82
C ALA A 169 5.70 -6.19 5.79
N MET A 170 5.82 -5.88 4.50
CA MET A 170 5.13 -6.60 3.42
C MET A 170 5.49 -8.09 3.35
N LEU A 171 6.73 -8.46 3.69
CA LEU A 171 7.15 -9.85 3.79
C LEU A 171 6.40 -10.60 4.89
N PHE A 172 6.28 -10.01 6.08
CA PHE A 172 5.47 -10.59 7.17
C PHE A 172 4.00 -10.71 6.77
N SER A 173 3.43 -9.71 6.09
CA SER A 173 2.06 -9.80 5.56
C SER A 173 1.90 -10.95 4.58
N SER A 174 2.85 -11.16 3.66
CA SER A 174 2.81 -12.24 2.66
C SER A 174 2.90 -13.63 3.29
N MET A 175 3.75 -13.79 4.32
CA MET A 175 3.81 -15.04 5.08
C MET A 175 2.51 -15.30 5.85
N LEU A 176 1.92 -14.25 6.44
CA LEU A 176 0.64 -14.35 7.15
C LEU A 176 -0.49 -14.75 6.20
N THR A 177 -0.51 -14.18 5.00
CA THR A 177 -1.39 -14.58 3.89
C THR A 177 -1.26 -16.08 3.62
N GLY A 178 -0.03 -16.61 3.54
CA GLY A 178 0.22 -18.05 3.35
C GLY A 178 -0.43 -18.93 4.43
N ILE A 179 -0.20 -18.61 5.71
CA ILE A 179 -0.81 -19.35 6.84
C ILE A 179 -2.33 -19.27 6.80
N LEU A 180 -2.87 -18.07 6.56
CA LEU A 180 -4.31 -17.85 6.53
C LEU A 180 -4.98 -18.62 5.39
N TRP A 181 -4.44 -18.55 4.17
CA TRP A 181 -5.01 -19.24 3.02
C TRP A 181 -4.91 -20.76 3.16
N ASP A 182 -3.81 -21.30 3.67
CA ASP A 182 -3.71 -22.73 4.00
C ASP A 182 -4.80 -23.13 5.01
N THR A 183 -4.97 -22.34 6.07
CA THR A 183 -5.99 -22.58 7.10
C THR A 183 -7.40 -22.53 6.50
N LEU A 184 -7.73 -21.49 5.73
CA LEU A 184 -9.04 -21.33 5.10
C LEU A 184 -9.34 -22.47 4.13
N LEU A 185 -8.39 -22.85 3.27
CA LEU A 185 -8.56 -23.95 2.33
C LEU A 185 -8.79 -25.29 3.04
N ARG A 186 -8.07 -25.55 4.14
CA ARG A 186 -8.26 -26.77 4.95
C ARG A 186 -9.60 -26.77 5.68
N LEU A 187 -10.01 -25.64 6.25
CA LEU A 187 -11.34 -25.51 6.88
C LEU A 187 -12.48 -25.68 5.85
N CYS A 188 -12.35 -25.11 4.66
CA CYS A 188 -13.30 -25.30 3.56
C CYS A 188 -13.32 -26.76 3.08
N ALA A 189 -12.15 -27.37 2.88
CA ALA A 189 -12.03 -28.75 2.45
C ALA A 189 -12.63 -29.74 3.47
N TRP A 190 -12.41 -29.50 4.77
CA TRP A 190 -12.99 -30.29 5.85
C TRP A 190 -14.51 -30.13 5.96
N SER A 191 -15.02 -28.90 5.82
CA SER A 191 -16.45 -28.61 6.02
C SER A 191 -17.35 -29.02 4.86
N LEU A 192 -16.88 -28.95 3.61
CA LEU A 192 -17.72 -29.12 2.42
C LEU A 192 -17.61 -30.50 1.74
N ALA A 193 -16.57 -31.29 2.00
CA ALA A 193 -16.18 -32.33 1.05
C ALA A 193 -15.80 -33.70 1.66
N SER A 194 -16.05 -34.76 0.87
CA SER A 194 -15.46 -36.08 1.10
C SER A 194 -13.93 -36.04 0.92
N SER A 195 -13.19 -36.97 1.54
CA SER A 195 -11.71 -36.91 1.61
C SER A 195 -11.00 -36.78 0.25
N SER A 196 -11.59 -37.26 -0.83
CA SER A 196 -11.03 -37.10 -2.19
C SER A 196 -11.33 -35.73 -2.79
N LEU A 197 -12.54 -35.21 -2.59
CA LEU A 197 -12.92 -33.86 -3.05
C LEU A 197 -12.20 -32.78 -2.21
N ALA A 198 -12.01 -33.00 -0.92
CA ALA A 198 -11.26 -32.12 -0.02
C ALA A 198 -9.83 -31.86 -0.52
N ARG A 199 -9.13 -32.92 -0.95
CA ARG A 199 -7.80 -32.81 -1.59
C ARG A 199 -7.85 -32.01 -2.89
N GLY A 200 -8.89 -32.20 -3.70
CA GLY A 200 -9.10 -31.44 -4.94
C GLY A 200 -9.30 -29.95 -4.67
N ILE A 201 -10.17 -29.59 -3.72
CA ILE A 201 -10.42 -28.20 -3.32
C ILE A 201 -9.14 -27.54 -2.85
N TYR A 202 -8.39 -28.21 -1.96
CA TYR A 202 -7.11 -27.70 -1.47
C TYR A 202 -6.10 -27.48 -2.60
N ALA A 203 -5.92 -28.47 -3.48
CA ALA A 203 -4.97 -28.39 -4.59
C ALA A 203 -5.34 -27.27 -5.59
N VAL A 204 -6.61 -27.17 -5.95
CA VAL A 204 -7.12 -26.13 -6.86
C VAL A 204 -6.98 -24.75 -6.22
N GLY A 205 -7.30 -24.61 -4.93
CA GLY A 205 -7.16 -23.35 -4.20
C GLY A 205 -5.71 -22.88 -4.08
N LEU A 206 -4.78 -23.80 -3.81
CA LEU A 206 -3.36 -23.46 -3.78
C LEU A 206 -2.83 -23.10 -5.18
N LEU A 207 -3.22 -23.87 -6.20
CA LEU A 207 -2.82 -23.62 -7.59
C LEU A 207 -3.37 -22.28 -8.10
N SER A 208 -4.61 -21.93 -7.77
CA SER A 208 -5.21 -20.66 -8.17
C SER A 208 -4.49 -19.47 -7.53
N LEU A 209 -4.08 -19.58 -6.26
CA LEU A 209 -3.30 -18.55 -5.57
C LEU A 209 -1.92 -18.34 -6.24
N LEU A 210 -1.23 -19.44 -6.57
CA LEU A 210 0.08 -19.42 -7.23
C LEU A 210 -0.02 -18.85 -8.65
N LEU A 211 -0.96 -19.36 -9.46
CA LEU A 211 -1.18 -18.88 -10.83
C LEU A 211 -1.66 -17.44 -10.86
N GLY A 212 -2.54 -17.03 -9.96
CA GLY A 212 -3.00 -15.65 -9.83
C GLY A 212 -1.86 -14.69 -9.51
N THR A 213 -0.96 -15.10 -8.59
CA THR A 213 0.24 -14.32 -8.26
C THR A 213 1.19 -14.24 -9.46
N ALA A 214 1.47 -15.36 -10.14
CA ALA A 214 2.33 -15.37 -11.33
C ALA A 214 1.75 -14.55 -12.50
N TYR A 215 0.44 -14.64 -12.74
CA TYR A 215 -0.26 -13.88 -13.76
C TYR A 215 -0.25 -12.38 -13.46
N SER A 216 -0.48 -12.00 -12.19
CA SER A 216 -0.36 -10.60 -11.78
C SER A 216 1.05 -10.06 -12.00
N PHE A 217 2.09 -10.85 -11.70
CA PHE A 217 3.47 -10.47 -12.01
C PHE A 217 3.68 -10.27 -13.52
N TYR A 218 3.18 -11.19 -14.35
CA TYR A 218 3.27 -11.07 -15.81
C TYR A 218 2.64 -9.76 -16.33
N LEU A 219 1.48 -9.36 -15.80
CA LEU A 219 0.83 -8.10 -16.16
C LEU A 219 1.64 -6.87 -15.75
N PHE A 220 2.21 -6.86 -14.55
CA PHE A 220 2.91 -5.70 -13.98
C PHE A 220 4.44 -5.71 -14.17
N HIS A 221 5.01 -6.74 -14.80
CA HIS A 221 6.45 -6.83 -15.06
C HIS A 221 7.04 -5.60 -15.80
N PRO A 222 6.33 -4.92 -16.74
CA PRO A 222 6.91 -3.77 -17.43
C PRO A 222 7.22 -2.62 -16.48
N LEU A 223 6.48 -2.49 -15.37
CA LEU A 223 6.76 -1.46 -14.36
C LEU A 223 8.14 -1.65 -13.71
N ALA A 224 8.56 -2.90 -13.52
CA ALA A 224 9.81 -3.28 -12.88
C ALA A 224 10.98 -3.37 -13.87
N TYR A 225 10.77 -3.98 -15.04
CA TYR A 225 11.82 -4.18 -16.05
C TYR A 225 11.98 -3.00 -17.00
N GLY A 226 11.02 -2.07 -17.02
CA GLY A 226 11.04 -0.87 -17.83
C GLY A 226 9.91 -0.85 -18.87
N MET A 227 9.30 0.31 -19.00
CA MET A 227 8.26 0.61 -19.98
C MET A 227 8.82 1.51 -21.07
N VAL A 228 8.27 1.38 -22.28
CA VAL A 228 8.56 2.24 -23.43
C VAL A 228 7.26 2.80 -23.99
N GLY A 229 7.27 4.06 -24.42
CA GLY A 229 6.13 4.70 -25.10
C GLY A 229 5.44 5.78 -24.24
N PRO A 230 4.24 6.23 -24.63
CA PRO A 230 3.53 7.31 -23.94
C PRO A 230 3.07 6.92 -22.53
N LEU A 231 2.85 7.92 -21.66
CA LEU A 231 2.37 7.73 -20.29
C LEU A 231 1.04 6.96 -20.27
N ALA A 232 0.78 6.20 -19.21
CA ALA A 232 -0.46 5.42 -19.04
C ALA A 232 -1.73 6.29 -18.94
N GLN A 233 -1.58 7.62 -18.86
CA GLN A 233 -2.68 8.57 -18.97
C GLN A 233 -3.20 8.70 -20.41
N ASP A 234 -2.35 8.46 -21.41
CA ASP A 234 -2.75 8.43 -22.82
C ASP A 234 -3.51 7.13 -23.11
N PRO A 235 -4.77 7.18 -23.59
CA PRO A 235 -5.52 5.99 -23.97
C PRO A 235 -4.84 5.12 -25.04
N ARG A 236 -3.91 5.68 -25.81
CA ARG A 236 -3.12 4.96 -26.82
C ARG A 236 -1.90 4.25 -26.24
N SER A 237 -1.59 4.48 -24.96
CA SER A 237 -0.48 3.81 -24.30
C SER A 237 -0.77 2.33 -24.09
N PRO A 238 0.18 1.42 -24.35
CA PRO A 238 0.04 0.01 -23.99
C PRO A 238 -0.11 -0.19 -22.47
N MET A 239 0.29 0.82 -21.68
CA MET A 239 0.22 0.81 -20.22
C MET A 239 -1.10 1.37 -19.67
N ALA A 240 -1.97 1.93 -20.51
CA ALA A 240 -3.23 2.55 -20.07
C ALA A 240 -4.13 1.57 -19.30
N GLY A 241 -4.20 0.30 -19.73
CA GLY A 241 -4.99 -0.73 -19.05
C GLY A 241 -4.46 -1.16 -17.68
N LEU A 242 -3.21 -0.83 -17.34
CA LEU A 242 -2.61 -1.12 -16.04
C LEU A 242 -2.87 -0.01 -15.01
N ARG A 243 -3.36 1.16 -15.44
CA ARG A 243 -3.65 2.29 -14.57
C ARG A 243 -5.00 2.10 -13.87
N TRP A 244 -5.00 1.34 -12.78
CA TRP A 244 -6.22 1.07 -12.01
C TRP A 244 -6.63 2.23 -11.11
N LEU A 245 -5.68 3.12 -10.80
CA LEU A 245 -5.91 4.27 -9.93
C LEU A 245 -5.42 5.55 -10.60
N GLU A 246 -6.18 6.63 -10.41
CA GLU A 246 -5.84 7.95 -10.93
C GLU A 246 -4.48 8.44 -10.44
N SER A 247 -4.09 8.06 -9.21
CA SER A 247 -2.81 8.43 -8.58
C SER A 247 -1.59 7.71 -9.15
N TRP A 248 -1.77 6.76 -10.06
CA TRP A 248 -0.67 6.05 -10.71
C TRP A 248 -0.26 6.77 -11.98
N ASP A 249 0.92 7.39 -11.92
CA ASP A 249 1.46 8.25 -12.97
C ASP A 249 2.73 7.62 -13.57
N PHE A 250 2.57 6.51 -14.28
CA PHE A 250 3.66 5.82 -14.99
C PHE A 250 3.57 5.94 -16.51
#